data_AF-G2EEP9-F1
#
_entry.id   AF-G2EEP9-F1
#
_cell.length_a   1.000
_cell.length_b   1.000
_cell.length_c   1.000
_cell.angle_alpha   90.00
_cell.angle_beta   90.00
_cell.angle_gamma   90.00
#
_symmetry.space_group_name_H-M   'P 1'
#
loop_
_entity.id
_entity.type
_entity.pdbx_description
1 polymer ?
#
loop_
_entity_poly.entity_id
_entity_poly.type
_entity_poly.pdbx_seq_one_letter_code
_entity_poly.pdbx_strand_id
1 'polypeptide(L)'
;MKSYTYFDGEKTFEVKDTFQGSLSGEYDVFNKSFVQVGLDKIELIKNSRTLSDFKNLYFNEEELKNLSIVFEMNMVQENSKYYLKVKGHYHGFKIVENETLIVIYSLEGTKAPEYMFIYGVWKKTN
;
A
#
# COMPACT_ATOMS: atom_id res chain seq x y z
N MET A 1 13.58 -12.12 3.88
CA MET A 1 13.91 -10.75 3.47
C MET A 1 13.68 -10.64 1.97
N LYS A 2 12.69 -9.86 1.53
CA LYS A 2 12.39 -9.71 0.09
C LYS A 2 12.80 -8.30 -0.33
N SER A 3 13.86 -8.21 -1.12
CA SER A 3 14.27 -6.95 -1.75
C SER A 3 13.39 -6.69 -2.96
N TYR A 4 13.07 -5.43 -3.18
CA TYR A 4 12.28 -4.98 -4.33
C TYR A 4 12.74 -3.61 -4.80
N THR A 5 12.42 -3.31 -6.04
CA THR A 5 12.64 -2.01 -6.63
C THR A 5 11.34 -1.21 -6.55
N TYR A 6 11.40 0.00 -6.01
CA TYR A 6 10.32 0.98 -6.06
C TYR A 6 10.68 2.09 -7.04
N PHE A 7 9.79 2.36 -8.00
CA PHE A 7 9.89 3.52 -8.88
C PHE A 7 8.80 4.52 -8.51
N ASP A 8 9.17 5.76 -8.19
CA ASP A 8 8.23 6.79 -7.73
C ASP A 8 7.61 7.63 -8.85
N GLY A 9 7.98 7.38 -10.11
CA GLY A 9 7.60 8.21 -11.25
C GLY A 9 8.79 8.91 -11.92
N GLU A 10 9.88 9.14 -11.19
CA GLU A 10 11.12 9.76 -11.69
C GLU A 10 12.37 8.97 -11.30
N LYS A 11 12.41 8.47 -10.07
CA LYS A 11 13.56 7.82 -9.44
C LYS A 11 13.25 6.40 -9.05
N THR A 12 14.31 5.62 -9.02
CA THR A 12 14.30 4.22 -8.64
C THR A 12 15.01 4.04 -7.31
N PHE A 13 14.40 3.28 -6.41
CA PHE A 13 14.89 2.97 -5.08
C PHE A 13 14.99 1.46 -4.90
N GLU A 14 16.16 0.99 -4.48
CA GLU A 14 16.33 -0.39 -4.02
C GLU A 14 15.94 -0.48 -2.56
N VAL A 15 14.90 -1.27 -2.28
CA VAL A 15 14.26 -1.32 -0.96
C VAL A 15 14.43 -2.68 -0.32
N LYS A 16 14.73 -2.66 1.00
CA LYS A 16 14.71 -3.83 1.86
C LYS A 16 13.55 -3.70 2.84
N ASP A 17 12.61 -4.64 2.73
CA ASP A 17 11.43 -4.78 3.59
C ASP A 17 10.39 -3.64 3.46
N THR A 18 10.70 -2.41 3.89
CA THR A 18 9.78 -1.26 3.84
C THR A 18 10.41 -0.05 3.19
N PHE A 19 9.59 0.82 2.58
CA PHE A 19 10.03 2.10 2.03
C PHE A 19 9.31 3.24 2.75
N GLN A 20 10.04 4.31 3.07
CA GLN A 20 9.46 5.60 3.41
C GLN A 20 10.26 6.70 2.73
N GLY A 21 9.59 7.57 1.97
CA GLY A 21 10.25 8.65 1.28
C GLY A 21 9.28 9.67 0.70
N SER A 22 9.79 10.86 0.40
CA SER A 22 9.02 11.90 -0.28
C SER A 22 8.65 11.44 -1.70
N LEU A 23 7.44 11.75 -2.13
CA LEU A 23 7.02 11.57 -3.51
C LEU A 23 7.76 12.55 -4.41
N SER A 24 8.10 12.11 -5.61
CA SER A 24 8.61 13.01 -6.65
C SER A 24 7.46 13.67 -7.40
N GLY A 25 7.50 15.00 -7.47
CA GLY A 25 6.62 15.80 -8.33
C GLY A 25 5.14 15.79 -7.96
N GLU A 26 4.33 16.12 -8.95
CA GLU A 26 2.86 16.21 -8.86
C GLU A 26 2.19 14.83 -9.02
N TYR A 27 0.87 14.77 -8.82
CA TYR A 27 0.08 13.54 -8.97
C TYR A 27 0.34 12.79 -10.29
N ASP A 28 0.47 13.50 -11.40
CA ASP A 28 0.72 12.89 -12.72
C ASP A 28 2.10 12.21 -12.86
N VAL A 29 3.01 12.53 -11.94
CA VAL A 29 4.32 11.90 -11.83
C VAL A 29 4.18 10.61 -11.03
N PHE A 30 3.74 10.71 -9.77
CA PHE A 30 3.69 9.54 -8.89
C PHE A 30 2.54 8.57 -9.17
N ASN A 31 1.57 8.93 -10.02
CA ASN A 31 0.54 7.99 -10.48
C ASN A 31 1.12 6.85 -11.34
N LYS A 32 2.33 7.02 -11.89
CA LYS A 32 3.07 6.02 -12.68
C LYS A 32 3.94 5.11 -11.82
N SER A 33 3.88 5.28 -10.50
CA SER A 33 4.72 4.53 -9.57
C SER A 33 4.42 3.04 -9.60
N PHE A 34 5.48 2.23 -9.45
CA PHE A 34 5.38 0.78 -9.45
C PHE A 34 6.37 0.14 -8.48
N VAL A 35 6.06 -1.09 -8.11
CA VAL A 35 6.98 -2.00 -7.41
C VAL A 35 7.35 -3.13 -8.35
N GLN A 36 8.60 -3.58 -8.28
CA GLN A 36 9.12 -4.70 -9.08
C GLN A 36 9.94 -5.67 -8.22
N VAL A 37 9.72 -6.98 -8.43
CA VAL A 37 10.46 -8.07 -7.78
C VAL A 37 10.94 -9.07 -8.83
N GLY A 38 12.17 -8.91 -9.30
CA GLY A 38 12.68 -9.67 -10.45
C GLY A 38 11.99 -9.19 -11.72
N LEU A 39 11.25 -10.08 -12.39
CA LEU A 39 10.46 -9.75 -13.59
C LEU A 39 9.01 -9.36 -13.27
N ASP A 40 8.55 -9.59 -12.04
CA ASP A 40 7.19 -9.29 -11.62
C ASP A 40 7.05 -7.79 -11.31
N LYS A 41 6.07 -7.12 -11.90
CA LYS A 41 5.83 -5.68 -11.72
C LYS A 41 4.36 -5.39 -11.41
N ILE A 42 4.11 -4.40 -10.55
CA ILE A 42 2.75 -3.94 -10.21
C ILE A 42 2.72 -2.41 -10.04
N GLU A 43 1.78 -1.75 -10.73
CA GLU A 43 1.50 -0.32 -10.57
C GLU A 43 0.77 -0.06 -9.25
N LEU A 44 1.13 0.99 -8.51
CA LEU A 44 0.61 1.18 -7.14
C LEU A 44 -0.71 1.94 -7.10
N ILE A 45 -0.81 3.05 -7.82
CA ILE A 45 -1.94 3.98 -7.70
C ILE A 45 -3.15 3.49 -8.49
N LYS A 46 -2.91 2.90 -9.66
CA LYS A 46 -3.95 2.37 -10.52
C LYS A 46 -4.60 1.15 -9.86
N ASN A 47 -5.93 1.18 -9.69
CA ASN A 47 -6.75 0.11 -9.11
C ASN A 47 -6.47 -0.24 -7.63
N SER A 48 -5.82 0.65 -6.88
CA SER A 48 -5.65 0.47 -5.43
C SER A 48 -7.00 0.47 -4.69
N ARG A 49 -7.16 -0.41 -3.72
CA ARG A 49 -8.34 -0.45 -2.83
C ARG A 49 -7.94 0.00 -1.43
N THR A 50 -8.73 0.87 -0.82
CA THR A 50 -8.50 1.29 0.57
C THR A 50 -8.82 0.13 1.52
N LEU A 51 -7.93 -0.15 2.47
CA LEU A 51 -8.12 -1.16 3.53
C LEU A 51 -9.06 -0.62 4.61
N SER A 52 -10.32 -0.44 4.24
CA SER A 52 -11.41 0.03 5.10
C SER A 52 -12.75 -0.56 4.70
N ASP A 53 -13.69 -0.65 5.63
CA ASP A 53 -15.05 -1.13 5.39
C ASP A 53 -16.00 -0.03 4.90
N PHE A 54 -15.45 1.16 4.57
CA PHE A 54 -16.26 2.32 4.24
C PHE A 54 -17.18 2.02 3.05
N LYS A 55 -18.50 2.02 3.34
CA LYS A 55 -19.57 1.71 2.38
C LYS A 55 -19.46 0.32 1.75
N ASN A 56 -18.70 -0.61 2.35
CA ASN A 56 -18.40 -1.94 1.80
C ASN A 56 -17.95 -1.91 0.33
N LEU A 57 -17.26 -0.83 -0.08
CA LEU A 57 -16.86 -0.64 -1.49
C LEU A 57 -15.83 -1.68 -1.95
N TYR A 58 -14.99 -2.13 -1.01
CA TYR A 58 -13.88 -3.03 -1.31
C TYR A 58 -13.78 -4.21 -0.36
N PHE A 59 -14.03 -3.98 0.93
CA PHE A 59 -13.92 -4.98 1.97
C PHE A 59 -15.07 -4.82 2.97
N ASN A 60 -15.54 -5.93 3.53
CA ASN A 60 -16.36 -5.96 4.74
C ASN A 60 -15.50 -6.20 6.00
N GLU A 61 -16.11 -6.15 7.18
CA GLU A 61 -15.43 -6.33 8.47
C GLU A 61 -14.68 -7.69 8.57
N GLU A 62 -15.30 -8.77 8.12
CA GLU A 62 -14.71 -10.12 8.17
C GLU A 62 -13.48 -10.25 7.26
N GLU A 63 -13.57 -9.69 6.04
CA GLU A 63 -12.46 -9.64 5.10
C GLU A 63 -11.29 -8.82 5.66
N LEU A 64 -11.56 -7.66 6.28
CA LEU A 64 -10.52 -6.86 6.94
C LEU A 64 -9.88 -7.61 8.10
N LYS A 65 -10.67 -8.33 8.91
CA LYS A 65 -10.15 -9.14 10.00
C LYS A 65 -9.21 -10.23 9.47
N ASN A 66 -9.55 -10.90 8.39
CA ASN A 66 -8.68 -11.89 7.75
C ASN A 66 -7.39 -11.26 7.21
N LEU A 67 -7.50 -10.12 6.51
CA LEU A 67 -6.34 -9.38 6.01
C LEU A 67 -5.42 -8.90 7.14
N SER A 68 -5.99 -8.49 8.28
CA SER A 68 -5.22 -8.05 9.46
C SER A 68 -4.30 -9.16 9.99
N ILE A 69 -4.78 -10.40 9.96
CA ILE A 69 -4.01 -11.57 10.41
C ILE A 69 -2.93 -11.91 9.38
N VAL A 70 -3.31 -11.96 8.09
CA VAL A 70 -2.40 -12.33 6.99
C VAL A 70 -1.22 -11.37 6.88
N PHE A 71 -1.46 -10.08 7.06
CA PHE A 71 -0.45 -9.03 6.87
C PHE A 71 0.06 -8.42 8.19
N GLU A 72 -0.29 -9.00 9.33
CA GLU A 72 0.15 -8.54 10.66
C GLU A 72 -0.18 -7.06 10.91
N MET A 73 -1.38 -6.63 10.50
CA MET A 73 -1.88 -5.25 10.68
C MET A 73 -2.87 -5.17 11.85
N ASN A 74 -3.04 -3.98 12.42
CA ASN A 74 -4.02 -3.74 13.48
C ASN A 74 -5.34 -3.28 12.87
N MET A 75 -6.44 -3.94 13.23
CA MET A 75 -7.77 -3.48 12.91
C MET A 75 -8.23 -2.46 13.96
N VAL A 76 -8.67 -1.29 13.52
CA VAL A 76 -9.10 -0.18 14.39
C VAL A 76 -10.47 0.31 13.93
N GLN A 77 -11.33 0.67 14.89
CA GLN A 77 -12.63 1.25 14.63
C GLN A 77 -12.62 2.78 14.85
N GLU A 78 -13.01 3.56 13.85
CA GLU A 78 -13.10 5.02 13.91
C GLU A 78 -14.40 5.48 13.23
N ASN A 79 -15.22 6.28 13.93
CA ASN A 79 -16.51 6.78 13.41
C ASN A 79 -17.40 5.69 12.80
N SER A 80 -17.54 4.56 13.50
CA SER A 80 -18.31 3.38 13.09
C SER A 80 -17.81 2.69 11.81
N LYS A 81 -16.53 2.84 11.48
CA LYS A 81 -15.87 2.20 10.34
C LYS A 81 -14.62 1.48 10.80
N TYR A 82 -14.29 0.36 10.17
CA TYR A 82 -13.08 -0.38 10.42
C TYR A 82 -11.99 -0.07 9.39
N TYR A 83 -10.76 0.04 9.87
CA TYR A 83 -9.56 0.32 9.09
C TYR A 83 -8.43 -0.62 9.50
N LEU A 84 -7.54 -0.96 8.56
CA LEU A 84 -6.25 -1.55 8.91
C LEU A 84 -5.18 -0.47 9.04
N LYS A 85 -4.44 -0.51 10.15
CA LYS A 85 -3.36 0.42 10.49
C LYS A 85 -2.10 -0.32 10.96
N VAL A 86 -0.97 0.35 10.84
CA VAL A 86 0.31 -0.05 11.41
C VAL A 86 0.72 0.99 12.44
N LYS A 87 1.34 0.55 13.54
CA LYS A 87 1.74 1.45 14.63
C LYS A 87 2.64 2.57 14.09
N GLY A 88 2.33 3.81 14.45
CA GLY A 88 3.10 5.00 14.02
C GLY A 88 2.66 5.60 12.68
N HIS A 89 1.69 5.00 11.99
CA HIS A 89 1.15 5.50 10.73
C HIS A 89 -0.32 5.88 10.88
N TYR A 90 -0.64 7.13 10.54
CA TYR A 90 -1.97 7.71 10.77
C TYR A 90 -2.87 7.67 9.54
N HIS A 91 -2.27 7.58 8.35
CA HIS A 91 -2.99 7.62 7.08
C HIS A 91 -3.55 6.25 6.70
N GLY A 92 -4.63 6.27 5.92
CA GLY A 92 -5.28 5.04 5.45
C GLY A 92 -4.36 4.23 4.55
N PHE A 93 -4.28 2.92 4.80
CA PHE A 93 -3.55 2.01 3.94
C PHE A 93 -4.39 1.61 2.72
N LYS A 94 -3.68 1.33 1.63
CA LYS A 94 -4.19 0.82 0.38
C LYS A 94 -3.53 -0.50 0.07
N ILE A 95 -4.27 -1.38 -0.60
CA ILE A 95 -3.77 -2.64 -1.14
C ILE A 95 -3.95 -2.64 -2.65
N VAL A 96 -2.93 -3.09 -3.37
CA VAL A 96 -3.00 -3.40 -4.79
C VAL A 96 -2.48 -4.81 -5.00
N GLU A 97 -3.13 -5.55 -5.89
CA GLU A 97 -2.73 -6.90 -6.22
C GLU A 97 -2.90 -7.18 -7.71
N ASN A 98 -2.04 -8.02 -8.25
CA ASN A 98 -2.17 -8.58 -9.59
C ASN A 98 -1.97 -10.11 -9.51
N GLU A 99 -1.66 -10.76 -10.63
CA GLU A 99 -1.47 -12.21 -10.69
C GLU A 99 -0.29 -12.70 -9.84
N THR A 100 0.75 -11.87 -9.65
CA THR A 100 2.02 -12.31 -9.03
C THR A 100 2.38 -11.59 -7.74
N LEU A 101 1.88 -10.38 -7.53
CA LEU A 101 2.24 -9.50 -6.42
C LEU A 101 1.04 -8.98 -5.64
N ILE A 102 1.27 -8.74 -4.36
CA ILE A 102 0.43 -7.94 -3.47
C ILE A 102 1.31 -6.86 -2.86
N VAL A 103 0.84 -5.61 -2.85
CA VAL A 103 1.53 -4.49 -2.21
C VAL A 103 0.56 -3.74 -1.31
N ILE A 104 1.00 -3.46 -0.09
CA ILE A 104 0.28 -2.60 0.85
C ILE A 104 1.12 -1.35 1.07
N TYR A 105 0.50 -0.19 0.90
CA TYR A 105 1.16 1.11 1.01
C TYR A 105 0.21 2.17 1.56
N SER A 106 0.76 3.32 1.96
CA SER A 106 0.00 4.51 2.31
C SER A 106 0.60 5.73 1.62
N LEU A 107 -0.26 6.69 1.30
CA LEU A 107 0.13 8.03 0.88
C LEU A 107 -0.10 8.95 2.07
N GLU A 108 0.96 9.59 2.52
CA GLU A 108 0.93 10.46 3.69
C GLU A 108 1.09 11.91 3.28
N GLY A 109 0.54 12.82 4.07
CA GLY A 109 0.67 14.26 3.85
C GLY A 109 -0.47 15.07 4.47
N THR A 110 -0.24 16.36 4.65
CA THR A 110 -1.17 17.22 5.42
C THR A 110 -2.38 17.69 4.61
N LYS A 111 -2.17 18.01 3.33
CA LYS A 111 -3.20 18.53 2.41
C LYS A 111 -3.32 17.71 1.12
N ALA A 112 -2.21 17.12 0.69
CA ALA A 112 -2.10 16.25 -0.47
C ALA A 112 -1.04 15.17 -0.16
N PRO A 113 -0.95 14.09 -0.97
CA PRO A 113 0.16 13.16 -0.88
C PRO A 113 1.51 13.85 -1.01
N GLU A 114 2.34 13.74 0.02
CA GLU A 114 3.71 14.28 0.10
C GLU A 114 4.74 13.14 0.24
N TYR A 115 4.34 12.02 0.84
CA TYR A 115 5.19 10.87 1.10
C TYR A 115 4.53 9.56 0.69
N MET A 116 5.35 8.60 0.29
CA MET A 116 4.98 7.20 0.12
C MET A 116 5.53 6.41 1.29
N PHE A 117 4.68 5.59 1.88
CA PHE A 117 5.09 4.51 2.78
C PHE A 117 4.67 3.17 2.19
N ILE A 118 5.63 2.30 1.84
CA ILE A 118 5.35 0.93 1.41
C ILE A 118 5.56 0.02 2.62
N TYR A 119 4.44 -0.49 3.15
CA TYR A 119 4.43 -1.39 4.29
C TYR A 119 5.00 -2.76 3.94
N GLY A 120 4.67 -3.28 2.76
CA GLY A 120 5.23 -4.56 2.33
C GLY A 120 4.84 -4.96 0.93
N VAL A 121 5.62 -5.92 0.41
CA VAL A 121 5.50 -6.51 -0.92
C VAL A 121 5.57 -8.02 -0.80
N TRP A 122 4.51 -8.70 -1.24
CA TRP A 122 4.40 -10.15 -1.19
C TRP A 122 4.28 -10.72 -2.60
N LYS A 123 4.97 -11.84 -2.84
CA LYS A 123 4.70 -12.69 -4.00
C LYS A 123 3.54 -13.60 -3.66
N LYS A 124 2.57 -13.72 -4.56
CA LYS A 124 1.53 -14.74 -4.49
C LYS A 124 2.18 -16.09 -4.76
N THR A 125 2.03 -17.02 -3.82
CA THR A 125 2.28 -18.44 -4.07
C THR A 125 1.02 -19.02 -4.69
N ASN A 126 1.13 -19.49 -5.93
CA ASN A 126 0.11 -20.33 -6.56
C ASN A 126 -0.03 -21.66 -5.81
#